data_AF-A0A946QRZ7-F1
#
_entry.id   AF-A0A946QRZ7-F1
#
_cell.length_a   1.000
_cell.length_b   1.000
_cell.length_c   1.000
_cell.angle_alpha   90.00
_cell.angle_beta   90.00
_cell.angle_gamma   90.00
#
_symmetry.space_group_name_H-M   'P 1'
#
loop_
_entity.id
_entity.type
_entity.pdbx_description
1 polymer ?
#
loop_
_entity_poly.entity_id
_entity_poly.type
_entity_poly.pdbx_seq_one_letter_code
_entity_poly.pdbx_strand_id
1 'polypeptide(L)'
;MLESFKQRFKLDKPIIVADSGLLSKNNIESLIAKQYTFILGARIKNEAYAVVSQIEKLNLKNGETTEISKGERLRLIISFPDKRATKDKFNREMGLKRLEKKINAGIQEKGDDTASFSTFKPTQVVYGVFSAEQIQH
;
A
#
# COMPACT_ATOMS: atom_id res chain seq x y z
N MET A 1 -24.11 3.35 -5.15
CA MET A 1 -23.17 3.04 -6.25
C MET A 1 -22.87 1.55 -6.34
N LEU A 2 -22.35 0.90 -5.29
CA LEU A 2 -22.03 -0.54 -5.34
C LEU A 2 -23.27 -1.45 -5.46
N GLU A 3 -24.35 -1.13 -4.73
CA GLU A 3 -25.64 -1.84 -4.80
C GLU A 3 -26.30 -1.69 -6.17
N SER A 4 -26.25 -0.49 -6.74
CA SER A 4 -26.71 -0.17 -8.08
C SER A 4 -25.98 -1.00 -9.15
N PHE A 5 -24.67 -1.23 -8.94
CA PHE A 5 -23.82 -2.04 -9.83
C PHE A 5 -24.13 -3.54 -9.69
N LYS A 6 -24.29 -4.04 -8.46
CA LYS A 6 -24.75 -5.42 -8.21
C LYS A 6 -26.05 -5.74 -8.92
N GLN A 7 -27.03 -4.84 -8.81
CA GLN A 7 -28.35 -5.04 -9.36
C GLN A 7 -28.34 -4.99 -10.90
N ARG A 8 -27.48 -4.13 -11.48
CA ARG A 8 -27.33 -4.00 -12.94
C ARG A 8 -26.60 -5.19 -13.58
N PHE A 9 -25.66 -5.82 -12.87
CA PHE A 9 -24.81 -6.88 -13.40
C PHE A 9 -25.08 -8.28 -12.81
N LYS A 10 -26.08 -8.43 -11.92
CA LYS A 10 -26.43 -9.71 -11.24
C LYS A 10 -25.21 -10.42 -10.65
N LEU A 11 -24.31 -9.67 -10.01
CA LEU A 11 -23.12 -10.23 -9.38
C LEU A 11 -23.41 -10.55 -7.92
N ASP A 12 -23.28 -11.83 -7.53
CA ASP A 12 -23.56 -12.25 -6.15
C ASP A 12 -22.62 -11.58 -5.14
N LYS A 13 -21.30 -11.60 -5.39
CA LYS A 13 -20.28 -10.96 -4.56
C LYS A 13 -19.02 -10.59 -5.38
N PRO A 14 -18.96 -9.39 -5.99
CA PRO A 14 -17.74 -8.95 -6.69
C PRO A 14 -16.56 -8.76 -5.73
N ILE A 15 -15.35 -9.02 -6.23
CA ILE A 15 -14.10 -8.62 -5.57
C ILE A 15 -13.81 -7.17 -5.93
N ILE A 16 -13.62 -6.32 -4.92
CA ILE A 16 -13.40 -4.89 -5.11
C ILE A 16 -11.90 -4.62 -5.14
N VAL A 17 -11.40 -3.95 -6.19
CA VAL A 17 -9.99 -3.56 -6.31
C VAL A 17 -9.89 -2.04 -6.37
N ALA A 18 -9.10 -1.43 -5.49
CA ALA A 18 -8.94 0.02 -5.42
C ALA A 18 -7.57 0.46 -4.89
N ASP A 19 -7.16 1.69 -5.20
CA ASP A 19 -6.02 2.34 -4.54
C ASP A 19 -6.42 2.75 -3.12
N SER A 20 -5.57 2.52 -2.11
CA SER A 20 -5.85 2.94 -0.72
C SER A 20 -6.11 4.44 -0.59
N GLY A 21 -5.58 5.27 -1.48
CA GLY A 21 -5.84 6.71 -1.51
C GLY A 21 -7.25 7.08 -1.96
N LEU A 22 -7.99 6.15 -2.57
CA LEU A 22 -9.35 6.38 -3.08
C LEU A 22 -10.44 5.96 -2.10
N LEU A 23 -10.10 5.24 -1.02
CA LEU A 23 -11.08 4.77 -0.04
C LEU A 23 -10.81 5.37 1.34
N SER A 24 -11.81 6.06 1.88
CA SER A 24 -11.80 6.51 3.27
C SER A 24 -11.95 5.31 4.21
N LYS A 25 -11.53 5.48 5.49
CA LYS A 25 -11.70 4.45 6.53
C LYS A 25 -13.16 3.97 6.63
N ASN A 26 -14.11 4.90 6.59
CA ASN A 26 -15.55 4.60 6.63
C ASN A 26 -16.00 3.72 5.46
N ASN A 27 -15.43 3.92 4.26
CA ASN A 27 -15.75 3.07 3.11
C ASN A 27 -15.22 1.65 3.33
N ILE A 28 -14.00 1.51 3.85
CA ILE A 28 -13.39 0.20 4.18
C ILE A 28 -14.24 -0.53 5.22
N GLU A 29 -14.64 0.16 6.30
CA GLU A 29 -15.53 -0.40 7.33
C GLU A 29 -16.88 -0.84 6.75
N SER A 30 -17.46 -0.06 5.84
CA SER A 30 -18.69 -0.46 5.16
C SER A 30 -18.49 -1.70 4.28
N LEU A 31 -17.34 -1.87 3.64
CA LEU A 31 -17.03 -3.07 2.85
C LEU A 31 -16.88 -4.30 3.73
N ILE A 32 -16.23 -4.14 4.90
CA ILE A 32 -16.08 -5.18 5.92
C ILE A 32 -17.46 -5.58 6.47
N ALA A 33 -18.29 -4.61 6.86
CA ALA A 33 -19.64 -4.85 7.40
C ALA A 33 -20.54 -5.57 6.39
N LYS A 34 -20.41 -5.24 5.11
CA LYS A 34 -21.16 -5.87 4.02
C LYS A 34 -20.52 -7.16 3.50
N GLN A 35 -19.46 -7.66 4.16
CA GLN A 35 -18.79 -8.92 3.83
C GLN A 35 -18.29 -8.99 2.38
N TYR A 36 -17.78 -7.88 1.86
CA TYR A 36 -17.13 -7.86 0.54
C TYR A 36 -15.65 -8.23 0.67
N THR A 37 -15.20 -9.08 -0.24
CA THR A 37 -13.77 -9.32 -0.47
C THR A 37 -13.19 -8.15 -1.25
N PHE A 38 -12.06 -7.63 -0.82
CA PHE A 38 -11.42 -6.50 -1.49
C PHE A 38 -9.89 -6.57 -1.46
N ILE A 39 -9.28 -5.92 -2.45
CA ILE A 39 -7.84 -5.73 -2.60
C ILE A 39 -7.56 -4.23 -2.65
N LEU A 40 -6.80 -3.74 -1.67
CA LEU A 40 -6.38 -2.34 -1.60
C LEU A 40 -4.89 -2.25 -1.90
N GLY A 41 -4.51 -1.35 -2.80
CA GLY A 41 -3.10 -0.98 -2.94
C GLY A 41 -2.63 -0.26 -1.68
N ALA A 42 -1.77 -0.86 -0.86
CA ALA A 42 -1.30 -0.30 0.40
C ALA A 42 -0.05 0.56 0.20
N ARG A 43 0.00 1.72 0.87
CA ARG A 43 1.20 2.54 0.95
C ARG A 43 1.94 2.21 2.24
N ILE A 44 3.12 1.61 2.14
CA ILE A 44 3.92 1.19 3.30
C ILE A 44 4.16 2.36 4.28
N LYS A 45 4.36 3.59 3.77
CA LYS A 45 4.55 4.79 4.61
C LYS A 45 3.36 5.14 5.53
N ASN A 46 2.18 4.64 5.23
CA ASN A 46 0.97 4.87 6.03
C ASN A 46 0.68 3.69 6.98
N GLU A 47 1.54 2.68 7.00
CA GLU A 47 1.39 1.49 7.85
C GLU A 47 2.01 1.68 9.24
N ALA A 48 1.56 0.86 10.19
CA ALA A 48 2.11 0.88 11.54
C ALA A 48 3.59 0.50 11.54
N TYR A 49 4.39 1.16 12.37
CA TYR A 49 5.85 0.94 12.47
C TYR A 49 6.23 -0.54 12.63
N ALA A 50 5.45 -1.29 13.42
CA ALA A 50 5.66 -2.73 13.59
C ALA A 50 5.56 -3.53 12.28
N VAL A 51 4.57 -3.20 11.43
CA VAL A 51 4.37 -3.82 10.12
C VAL A 51 5.51 -3.40 9.18
N VAL A 52 5.88 -2.12 9.17
CA VAL A 52 7.02 -1.62 8.37
C VAL A 52 8.31 -2.33 8.76
N SER A 53 8.58 -2.50 10.04
CA SER A 53 9.78 -3.21 10.52
C SER A 53 9.79 -4.69 10.13
N GLN A 54 8.63 -5.37 10.14
CA GLN A 54 8.52 -6.74 9.63
C GLN A 54 8.82 -6.80 8.13
N ILE A 55 8.24 -5.86 7.37
CA ILE A 55 8.44 -5.69 5.92
C ILE A 55 9.92 -5.47 5.58
N GLU A 56 10.64 -4.66 6.37
CA GLU A 56 12.06 -4.35 6.15
C GLU A 56 13.00 -5.52 6.41
N LYS A 57 12.60 -6.44 7.31
CA LYS A 57 13.31 -7.69 7.61
C LYS A 57 13.14 -8.73 6.52
N LEU A 58 12.12 -8.58 5.65
CA LEU A 58 11.94 -9.47 4.50
C LEU A 58 13.02 -9.16 3.45
N ASN A 59 13.89 -10.14 3.21
CA ASN A 59 14.84 -10.12 2.09
C ASN A 59 14.23 -10.83 0.88
N LEU A 60 13.22 -10.20 0.28
CA LEU A 60 12.60 -10.71 -0.96
C LEU A 60 13.53 -10.47 -2.16
N LYS A 61 13.69 -11.49 -2.99
CA LYS A 61 14.35 -11.40 -4.30
C LYS A 61 13.35 -11.00 -5.38
N ASN A 62 13.86 -10.66 -6.57
CA ASN A 62 13.03 -10.27 -7.69
C ASN A 62 11.94 -11.30 -8.01
N GLY A 63 10.68 -10.85 -8.02
CA GLY A 63 9.51 -11.68 -8.30
C GLY A 63 9.01 -12.47 -7.09
N GLU A 64 9.72 -12.46 -5.97
CA GLU A 64 9.25 -13.11 -4.75
C GLU A 64 8.09 -12.32 -4.15
N THR A 65 7.16 -13.09 -3.59
CA THR A 65 5.98 -12.58 -2.92
C THR A 65 5.83 -13.30 -1.59
N THR A 66 5.47 -12.56 -0.56
CA THR A 66 5.17 -13.11 0.76
C THR A 66 3.92 -12.47 1.32
N GLU A 67 3.35 -13.10 2.34
CA GLU A 67 2.17 -12.59 3.03
C GLU A 67 2.48 -12.32 4.50
N ILE A 68 1.94 -11.22 5.01
CA ILE A 68 1.93 -10.89 6.43
C ILE A 68 0.48 -10.76 6.88
N SER A 69 0.10 -11.46 7.94
CA SER A 69 -1.21 -11.28 8.55
C SER A 69 -1.24 -10.01 9.40
N LYS A 70 -2.19 -9.12 9.13
CA LYS A 70 -2.43 -7.89 9.89
C LYS A 70 -3.75 -8.04 10.65
N GLY A 71 -3.64 -8.54 11.88
CA GLY A 71 -4.81 -8.93 12.67
C GLY A 71 -5.49 -10.16 12.09
N GLU A 72 -6.75 -10.38 12.47
CA GLU A 72 -7.46 -11.63 12.16
C GLU A 72 -7.98 -11.73 10.73
N ARG A 73 -8.20 -10.60 10.02
CA ARG A 73 -9.02 -10.58 8.79
C ARG A 73 -8.37 -9.89 7.59
N LEU A 74 -7.20 -9.27 7.79
CA LEU A 74 -6.46 -8.58 6.74
C LEU A 74 -5.13 -9.28 6.51
N ARG A 75 -4.79 -9.50 5.24
CA ARG A 75 -3.50 -10.02 4.81
C ARG A 75 -2.81 -8.98 3.96
N LEU A 76 -1.51 -8.76 4.17
CA LEU A 76 -0.69 -7.92 3.31
C LEU A 76 0.11 -8.84 2.41
N ILE A 77 -0.18 -8.78 1.12
CA ILE A 77 0.61 -9.43 0.08
C ILE A 77 1.69 -8.46 -0.34
N ILE A 78 2.94 -8.87 -0.18
CA ILE A 78 4.12 -8.06 -0.40
C ILE A 78 4.92 -8.70 -1.53
N SER A 79 5.13 -7.96 -2.61
CA SER A 79 5.88 -8.43 -3.77
C SER A 79 7.07 -7.51 -4.07
N PHE A 80 8.20 -8.09 -4.48
CA PHE A 80 9.40 -7.33 -4.83
C PHE A 80 9.80 -7.48 -6.30
N PRO A 81 9.31 -6.62 -7.22
CA PRO A 81 9.73 -6.63 -8.62
C PRO A 81 10.87 -5.64 -8.92
N ASP A 82 11.92 -6.10 -9.62
CA ASP A 82 13.12 -5.31 -9.96
C ASP A 82 12.82 -4.05 -10.79
N LYS A 83 11.84 -4.14 -11.69
CA LYS A 83 11.40 -2.99 -12.52
C LYS A 83 10.93 -1.84 -11.64
N ARG A 84 10.23 -2.17 -10.53
CA ARG A 84 9.74 -1.19 -9.57
C ARG A 84 10.87 -0.68 -8.68
N ALA A 85 11.72 -1.58 -8.19
CA ALA A 85 12.90 -1.23 -7.40
C ALA A 85 13.81 -0.23 -8.12
N THR A 86 14.05 -0.45 -9.42
CA THR A 86 14.87 0.43 -10.28
C THR A 86 14.21 1.80 -10.47
N LYS A 87 12.92 1.83 -10.80
CA LYS A 87 12.17 3.07 -10.98
C LYS A 87 12.12 3.90 -9.70
N ASP A 88 11.91 3.25 -8.56
CA ASP A 88 11.83 3.92 -7.27
C ASP A 88 13.22 4.43 -6.83
N LYS A 89 14.30 3.68 -7.08
CA LYS A 89 15.67 4.17 -6.90
C LYS A 89 15.92 5.45 -7.71
N PHE A 90 15.58 5.43 -9.00
CA PHE A 90 15.72 6.60 -9.87
C PHE A 90 14.89 7.80 -9.36
N ASN A 91 13.64 7.57 -8.93
CA ASN A 91 12.80 8.62 -8.38
C ASN A 91 13.37 9.21 -7.09
N ARG A 92 13.97 8.39 -6.21
CA ARG A 92 14.67 8.87 -5.00
C ARG A 92 15.86 9.75 -5.34
N GLU A 93 16.74 9.29 -6.24
CA GLU A 93 17.92 10.04 -6.67
C GLU A 93 17.54 11.38 -7.32
N MET A 94 16.52 11.38 -8.17
CA MET A 94 16.02 12.60 -8.79
C MET A 94 15.32 13.53 -7.79
N GLY A 95 14.61 12.97 -6.79
CA GLY A 95 14.02 13.72 -5.69
C GLY A 95 15.07 14.44 -4.85
N LEU A 96 16.12 13.72 -4.45
CA LEU A 96 17.25 14.28 -3.69
C LEU A 96 17.97 15.39 -4.47
N LYS A 97 18.29 15.16 -5.76
CA LYS A 97 18.90 16.19 -6.61
C LYS A 97 18.05 17.45 -6.75
N ARG A 98 16.72 17.32 -6.79
CA ARG A 98 15.81 18.47 -6.82
C ARG A 98 15.82 19.21 -5.48
N LEU A 99 15.87 18.47 -4.38
CA LEU A 99 15.92 19.02 -3.03
C LEU A 99 17.22 19.80 -2.79
N GLU A 100 18.37 19.21 -3.15
CA GLU A 100 19.69 19.86 -3.08
C GLU A 100 19.71 21.17 -3.87
N LYS A 101 19.15 21.17 -5.09
CA LYS A 101 19.05 22.39 -5.90
C LYS A 101 18.20 23.48 -5.24
N LYS A 102 17.09 23.12 -4.58
CA LYS A 102 16.22 24.08 -3.88
C LYS A 102 16.87 24.66 -2.62
N ILE A 103 17.57 23.82 -1.86
CA ILE A 103 18.32 24.25 -0.67
C ILE A 103 19.44 25.22 -1.09
N ASN A 104 20.20 24.90 -2.15
CA ASN A 104 21.22 25.78 -2.70
C ASN A 104 20.65 27.09 -3.28
N ALA A 105 19.38 27.09 -3.70
CA ALA A 105 18.65 28.28 -4.15
C ALA A 105 18.02 29.08 -3.00
N GLY A 106 18.27 28.73 -1.74
CA GLY A 106 17.80 29.46 -0.55
C GLY A 106 16.32 29.23 -0.21
N ILE A 107 15.67 28.25 -0.82
CA ILE A 107 14.26 27.91 -0.54
C ILE A 107 14.23 26.93 0.64
N GLN A 108 13.74 27.40 1.79
CA GLN A 108 13.55 26.56 2.98
C GLN A 108 12.32 25.66 2.77
N GLU A 109 12.52 24.36 2.63
CA GLU A 109 11.45 23.36 2.71
C GLU A 109 11.32 22.85 4.15
N LYS A 110 10.08 22.60 4.60
CA LYS A 110 9.79 22.07 5.94
C LYS A 110 10.45 20.68 6.09
N GLY A 111 11.17 20.48 7.20
CA GLY A 111 12.08 19.34 7.45
C GLY A 111 11.48 17.93 7.50
N ASP A 112 10.24 17.71 7.05
CA ASP A 112 9.62 16.38 6.96
C ASP A 112 9.94 15.65 5.63
N ASP A 113 10.26 16.40 4.58
CA ASP A 113 10.47 15.82 3.24
C ASP A 113 11.88 15.23 3.08
N THR A 114 12.91 15.73 3.78
CA THR A 114 14.30 15.24 3.63
C THR A 114 14.49 13.82 4.16
N ALA A 115 13.87 13.46 5.29
CA ALA A 115 14.01 12.17 5.95
C ALA A 115 13.21 11.04 5.27
N SER A 116 12.11 11.39 4.61
CA SER A 116 11.22 10.43 3.94
C SER A 116 11.76 9.92 2.60
N PHE A 117 12.68 10.67 1.95
CA PHE A 117 13.33 10.24 0.70
C PHE A 117 14.58 9.37 0.90
N SER A 118 15.33 9.52 2.00
CA SER A 118 16.61 8.83 2.19
C SER A 118 16.49 7.41 2.76
N THR A 119 15.43 7.11 3.50
CA THR A 119 15.39 5.91 4.36
C THR A 119 14.61 4.74 3.77
N PHE A 120 13.74 4.97 2.79
CA PHE A 120 12.85 3.90 2.31
C PHE A 120 13.58 2.94 1.36
N LYS A 121 13.67 1.64 1.71
CA LYS A 121 14.11 0.56 0.79
C LYS A 121 13.26 0.52 -0.50
N PRO A 122 13.77 -0.04 -1.62
CA PRO A 122 12.98 -0.18 -2.85
C PRO A 122 11.59 -0.71 -2.55
N THR A 123 10.58 0.03 -3.01
CA THR A 123 9.20 -0.12 -2.54
C THR A 123 8.72 -1.51 -2.89
N GLN A 124 8.53 -2.34 -1.86
CA GLN A 124 7.75 -3.57 -1.99
C GLN A 124 6.34 -3.14 -2.40
N VAL A 125 5.78 -3.79 -3.41
CA VAL A 125 4.39 -3.57 -3.77
C VAL A 125 3.56 -4.30 -2.73
N VAL A 126 2.84 -3.55 -1.92
CA VAL A 126 2.05 -4.12 -0.84
C VAL A 126 0.57 -3.95 -1.17
N TYR A 127 -0.17 -5.04 -1.13
CA TYR A 127 -1.61 -5.06 -1.26
C TYR A 127 -2.22 -5.55 0.04
N GLY A 128 -3.17 -4.82 0.59
CA GLY A 128 -4.04 -5.32 1.64
C GLY A 128 -5.18 -6.13 1.02
N VAL A 129 -5.24 -7.42 1.28
CA VAL A 129 -6.34 -8.31 0.90
C VAL A 129 -7.20 -8.59 2.13
N PHE A 130 -8.50 -8.37 2.00
CA PHE A 130 -9.50 -8.73 2.98
C PHE A 130 -10.37 -9.86 2.42
N SER A 131 -10.44 -10.99 3.14
CA SER A 131 -11.37 -12.08 2.81
C SER A 131 -12.51 -12.08 3.81
N ALA A 132 -13.75 -12.03 3.31
CA ALA A 132 -14.94 -12.06 4.14
C ALA A 132 -15.29 -13.47 4.66
N GLU A 133 -14.61 -14.52 4.21
CA GLU A 133 -14.97 -15.92 4.48
C GLU A 133 -14.59 -16.43 5.89
N GLN A 134 -13.86 -15.65 6.70
CA GLN A 134 -13.42 -16.10 8.03
C GLN A 134 -14.38 -15.75 9.18
N ILE A 135 -15.66 -15.45 8.90
CA ILE A 135 -16.69 -15.32 9.95
C ILE A 135 -17.36 -16.68 10.17
N GLN A 136 -16.62 -17.62 10.76
CA GLN A 136 -17.21 -18.76 11.47
C GLN A 136 -16.31 -19.09 12.66
N HIS A 137 -16.64 -18.52 13.82
CA HIS A 137 -16.78 -19.24 15.09
C HIS A 137 -17.52 -18.37 16.11
#